data_AF-A0AAE0CQK0-F1
#
_entry.id   AF-A0AAE0CQK0-F1
#
_cell.length_a   1.000
_cell.length_b   1.000
_cell.length_c   1.000
_cell.angle_alpha   90.00
_cell.angle_beta   90.00
_cell.angle_gamma   90.00
#
_symmetry.space_group_name_H-M   'P 1'
#
loop_
_entity.id
_entity.type
_entity.pdbx_description
1 polymer ?
#
loop_
_entity_poly.entity_id
_entity_poly.type
_entity_poly.pdbx_seq_one_letter_code
_entity_poly.pdbx_strand_id
1 'polypeptide(L)'
;MGVGKRLRGIFQVSPRSKTDNRYSTKIYFEMRKQNFLEALDSKDQEKALNILSKDLNVFANVDGGLFNEMTQLLTLEDIRQHESFANYRDTNSARRITMIELKRVIEANPIFHGKLNFPTMNGNRLQRLINQRMSYFFMFSHLKPHRTQLPVLVYRLRHPRSLPLPTPSYVKVKKISRLIYYNSGDGNLALGSNGVHLCWNWPTEDDLNQSDR
;
A
#
# COMPACT_ATOMS: atom_id res chain seq x y z
N MET A 1 4.59 40.32 11.21
CA MET A 1 3.38 39.46 11.32
C MET A 1 2.42 39.85 10.20
N GLY A 2 1.95 38.89 9.39
CA GLY A 2 0.71 39.06 8.60
C GLY A 2 0.86 39.38 7.12
N VAL A 3 1.18 38.38 6.27
CA VAL A 3 0.92 38.47 4.82
C VAL A 3 0.29 37.18 4.26
N GLY A 4 0.44 36.04 4.94
CA GLY A 4 -0.27 34.80 4.58
C GLY A 4 -1.78 34.80 4.84
N LYS A 5 -2.44 35.93 5.13
CA LYS A 5 -3.88 35.94 5.49
C LYS A 5 -4.81 36.12 4.28
N ARG A 6 -4.35 36.68 3.15
CA ARG A 6 -5.26 37.00 2.03
C ARG A 6 -5.60 35.81 1.14
N LEU A 7 -4.70 34.83 0.97
CA LEU A 7 -4.94 33.60 0.21
C LEU A 7 -5.38 32.41 1.08
N ARG A 8 -5.26 32.50 2.41
CA ARG A 8 -5.78 31.48 3.33
C ARG A 8 -7.30 31.51 3.46
N GLY A 9 -7.94 32.61 3.05
CA GLY A 9 -9.39 32.82 3.20
C GLY A 9 -10.26 32.46 1.98
N ILE A 10 -9.67 32.21 0.81
CA ILE A 10 -10.45 32.17 -0.45
C ILE A 10 -10.86 30.75 -0.85
N PHE A 11 -10.11 29.72 -0.46
CA PHE A 11 -10.45 28.34 -0.82
C PHE A 11 -11.29 27.63 0.25
N GLN A 12 -12.55 28.07 0.41
CA GLN A 12 -13.60 27.17 0.89
C GLN A 12 -14.00 26.23 -0.25
N VAL A 13 -13.15 25.25 -0.54
CA VAL A 13 -13.44 24.20 -1.53
C VAL A 13 -14.65 23.40 -1.00
N SER A 14 -15.83 23.70 -1.54
CA SER A 14 -17.07 23.01 -1.18
C SER A 14 -17.14 21.67 -1.92
N PRO A 15 -17.41 20.55 -1.23
CA PRO A 15 -17.29 19.20 -1.78
C PRO A 15 -18.41 18.92 -2.79
N ARG A 16 -18.07 18.22 -3.87
CA ARG A 16 -18.97 17.89 -5.00
C ARG A 16 -20.02 16.82 -4.68
N SER A 17 -19.87 16.09 -3.57
CA SER A 17 -20.85 15.08 -3.15
C SER A 17 -20.87 14.91 -1.63
N LYS A 18 -21.93 14.27 -1.13
CA LYS A 18 -22.16 13.98 0.30
C LYS A 18 -21.07 13.10 0.95
N THR A 19 -20.17 12.52 0.15
CA THR A 19 -19.09 11.61 0.57
C THR A 19 -17.68 12.15 0.32
N ASP A 20 -17.53 13.34 -0.28
CA ASP A 20 -16.22 13.87 -0.64
C ASP A 20 -15.55 14.61 0.53
N ASN A 21 -14.33 14.20 0.82
CA ASN A 21 -13.56 14.76 1.93
C ASN A 21 -12.88 16.08 1.49
N ARG A 22 -13.35 17.22 2.03
CA ARG A 22 -12.79 18.56 1.73
C ARG A 22 -11.27 18.63 1.84
N TYR A 23 -10.70 17.91 2.81
CA TYR A 23 -9.25 17.82 3.00
C TYR A 23 -8.56 17.16 1.81
N SER A 24 -9.11 16.06 1.28
CA SER A 24 -8.57 15.36 0.10
C SER A 24 -8.63 16.23 -1.14
N THR A 25 -9.75 16.93 -1.38
CA THR A 25 -9.89 17.84 -2.52
C THR A 25 -8.85 18.96 -2.45
N LYS A 26 -8.62 19.53 -1.26
CA LYS A 26 -7.57 20.54 -1.02
C LYS A 26 -6.16 19.98 -1.27
N ILE A 27 -5.86 18.75 -0.83
CA ILE A 27 -4.57 18.10 -1.08
C ILE A 27 -4.30 17.97 -2.59
N TYR A 28 -5.25 17.42 -3.35
CA TYR A 28 -5.09 17.28 -4.79
C TYR A 28 -4.95 18.62 -5.48
N PHE A 29 -5.75 19.60 -5.07
CA PHE A 29 -5.71 20.93 -5.63
C PHE A 29 -4.32 21.58 -5.47
N GLU A 30 -3.77 21.60 -4.26
CA GLU A 30 -2.45 22.20 -3.99
C GLU A 30 -1.33 21.48 -4.75
N MET A 31 -1.39 20.14 -4.85
CA MET A 31 -0.41 19.37 -5.64
C MET A 31 -0.46 19.73 -7.13
N ARG A 32 -1.66 19.81 -7.73
CA ARG A 32 -1.81 20.14 -9.16
C ARG A 32 -1.46 21.59 -9.46
N LYS A 33 -1.82 22.52 -8.56
CA LYS A 33 -1.42 23.92 -8.65
C LYS A 33 0.09 24.09 -8.63
N GLN A 34 0.80 23.38 -7.75
CA GLN A 34 2.26 23.42 -7.71
C GLN A 34 2.89 22.91 -9.01
N ASN A 35 2.38 21.80 -9.57
CA ASN A 35 2.86 21.28 -10.86
C ASN A 35 2.63 22.26 -12.01
N PHE A 36 1.51 22.98 -12.00
CA PHE A 36 1.21 24.03 -12.98
C PHE A 36 2.20 25.21 -12.86
N LEU A 37 2.45 25.70 -11.64
CA LEU A 37 3.41 26.78 -11.41
C LEU A 37 4.84 26.39 -11.81
N GLU A 38 5.24 25.13 -11.60
CA GLU A 38 6.54 24.63 -12.03
C GLU A 38 6.67 24.54 -13.56
N ALA A 39 5.58 24.23 -14.27
CA ALA A 39 5.56 24.27 -15.73
C ALA A 39 5.71 25.70 -16.26
N LEU A 40 5.05 26.67 -15.63
CA LEU A 40 5.21 28.10 -15.95
C LEU A 40 6.63 28.60 -15.68
N ASP A 41 7.21 28.25 -14.53
CA ASP A 41 8.59 28.61 -14.16
C ASP A 41 9.63 28.00 -15.14
N SER A 42 9.31 26.82 -15.69
CA SER A 42 10.12 26.16 -16.73
C SER A 42 9.88 26.71 -18.15
N LYS A 43 9.02 27.72 -18.31
CA LYS A 43 8.55 28.29 -19.59
C LYS A 43 7.91 27.28 -20.55
N ASP A 44 7.41 26.16 -20.01
CA ASP A 44 6.75 25.10 -20.78
C ASP A 44 5.24 25.33 -20.80
N GLN A 45 4.81 26.17 -21.75
CA GLN A 45 3.42 26.58 -21.92
C GLN A 45 2.51 25.41 -22.33
N GLU A 46 3.00 24.48 -23.16
CA GLU A 46 2.22 23.32 -23.60
C GLU A 46 1.87 22.42 -22.41
N LYS A 47 2.87 22.14 -21.56
CA LYS A 47 2.67 21.37 -20.34
C LYS A 47 1.75 22.09 -19.35
N ALA A 48 1.90 23.41 -19.19
CA ALA A 48 1.03 24.20 -18.31
C ALA A 48 -0.44 24.15 -18.78
N LEU A 49 -0.70 24.28 -20.08
CA LEU A 49 -2.04 24.17 -20.67
C LEU A 49 -2.63 22.77 -20.51
N ASN A 50 -1.84 21.73 -20.73
CA ASN A 50 -2.26 20.34 -20.57
C ASN A 50 -2.66 20.06 -19.11
N ILE A 51 -1.87 20.54 -18.14
CA ILE A 51 -2.21 20.44 -16.70
C ILE A 51 -3.49 21.21 -16.38
N LEU A 52 -3.64 22.44 -16.89
CA LEU A 52 -4.83 23.25 -16.66
C LEU A 52 -6.10 22.57 -17.18
N SER A 53 -6.05 22.05 -18.41
CA SER A 53 -7.19 21.42 -19.08
C SER A 53 -7.57 20.04 -18.51
N LYS A 54 -6.58 19.22 -18.12
CA LYS A 54 -6.84 17.86 -17.62
C LYS A 54 -6.98 17.79 -16.10
N ASP A 55 -6.00 18.34 -15.38
CA ASP A 55 -5.88 18.13 -13.94
C ASP A 55 -6.70 19.16 -13.16
N LEU A 56 -6.74 20.41 -13.64
CA LEU A 56 -7.34 21.51 -12.90
C LEU A 56 -8.80 21.77 -13.30
N ASN A 57 -9.25 21.31 -14.47
CA ASN A 57 -10.63 21.46 -14.94
C ASN A 57 -11.66 20.80 -14.00
N VAL A 58 -11.23 19.78 -13.27
CA VAL A 58 -12.02 19.15 -12.20
C VAL A 58 -12.29 20.11 -11.02
N PHE A 59 -11.67 21.28 -10.95
CA PHE A 59 -11.93 22.29 -9.94
C PHE A 59 -12.66 23.54 -10.47
N ALA A 60 -12.88 23.64 -11.79
CA ALA A 60 -13.52 24.80 -12.43
C ALA A 60 -14.91 25.12 -11.86
N ASN A 61 -15.73 24.08 -11.65
CA ASN A 61 -17.08 24.25 -11.09
C ASN A 61 -17.10 24.61 -9.59
N VAL A 62 -15.96 24.49 -8.90
CA VAL A 62 -15.87 24.69 -7.44
C VAL A 62 -15.43 26.12 -7.12
N ASP A 63 -14.62 26.73 -7.98
CA ASP A 63 -14.17 28.10 -7.82
C ASP A 63 -14.17 28.82 -9.17
N GLY A 64 -15.18 29.68 -9.37
CA GLY A 64 -15.36 30.43 -10.62
C GLY A 64 -14.27 31.48 -10.87
N GLY A 65 -13.50 31.86 -9.85
CA GLY A 65 -12.39 32.81 -9.99
C GLY A 65 -11.05 32.15 -10.34
N LEU A 66 -10.89 30.87 -10.00
CA LEU A 66 -9.62 30.16 -10.10
C LEU A 66 -9.10 30.05 -11.53
N PHE A 67 -9.97 29.70 -12.47
CA PHE A 67 -9.56 29.57 -13.87
C PHE A 67 -9.19 30.92 -14.47
N ASN A 68 -9.85 31.99 -14.04
CA ASN A 68 -9.52 33.34 -14.48
C ASN A 68 -8.13 33.76 -13.97
N GLU A 69 -7.79 33.44 -12.72
CA GLU A 69 -6.44 33.67 -12.19
C GLU A 69 -5.39 32.84 -12.93
N MET A 70 -5.64 31.55 -13.18
CA MET A 70 -4.68 30.68 -13.86
C MET A 70 -4.46 31.06 -15.33
N THR A 71 -5.51 31.51 -16.01
CA THR A 71 -5.40 32.01 -17.39
C THR A 71 -4.66 33.34 -17.45
N GLN A 72 -4.83 34.22 -16.46
CA GLN A 72 -4.00 35.43 -16.33
C GLN A 72 -2.52 35.06 -16.16
N LEU A 73 -2.19 34.05 -15.33
CA LEU A 73 -0.80 33.61 -15.15
C LEU A 73 -0.16 33.05 -16.43
N LEU A 74 -0.94 32.43 -17.32
CA LEU A 74 -0.44 31.95 -18.62
C LEU A 74 0.00 33.10 -19.54
N THR A 75 -0.60 34.29 -19.39
CA THR A 75 -0.27 35.48 -20.19
C THR A 75 0.97 36.23 -19.69
N LEU A 76 1.43 35.97 -18.46
CA LEU A 76 2.58 36.65 -17.88
C LEU A 76 3.90 36.02 -18.35
N GLU A 77 4.91 36.87 -18.58
CA GLU A 77 6.27 36.40 -18.91
C GLU A 77 7.01 35.86 -17.66
N ASP A 78 6.71 36.41 -16.49
CA ASP A 78 7.19 35.92 -15.19
C ASP A 78 6.03 35.86 -14.18
N ILE A 79 5.81 34.68 -13.59
CA ILE A 79 4.80 34.43 -12.57
C ILE A 79 4.98 35.30 -11.32
N ARG A 80 6.19 35.78 -11.05
CA ARG A 80 6.50 36.64 -9.89
C ARG A 80 5.92 38.05 -10.00
N GLN A 81 5.50 38.47 -11.20
CA GLN A 81 4.84 39.75 -11.41
C GLN A 81 3.42 39.78 -10.82
N HIS A 82 2.82 38.61 -10.60
CA HIS A 82 1.51 38.51 -10.00
C HIS A 82 1.56 38.74 -8.48
N GLU A 83 0.67 39.59 -7.94
CA GLU A 83 0.64 40.00 -6.52
C GLU A 83 0.66 38.81 -5.54
N SER A 84 -0.04 37.72 -5.90
CA SER A 84 -0.12 36.50 -5.07
C SER A 84 1.14 35.63 -5.08
N PHE A 85 1.99 35.79 -6.10
CA PHE A 85 3.21 34.98 -6.29
C PHE A 85 4.49 35.82 -6.21
N ALA A 86 4.41 37.08 -5.80
CA ALA A 86 5.59 37.93 -5.59
C ALA A 86 6.63 37.32 -4.62
N ASN A 87 6.19 36.48 -3.68
CA ASN A 87 7.07 35.77 -2.73
C ASN A 87 7.67 34.47 -3.30
N TYR A 88 7.39 34.14 -4.56
CA TYR A 88 7.87 32.91 -5.21
C TYR A 88 9.36 33.05 -5.55
N ARG A 89 10.22 32.39 -4.77
CA ARG A 89 11.68 32.39 -4.98
C ARG A 89 12.10 31.34 -5.99
N ASP A 90 12.04 30.07 -5.58
CA ASP A 90 12.54 28.93 -6.33
C ASP A 90 11.62 27.72 -6.12
N THR A 91 11.70 26.75 -7.05
CA THR A 91 10.86 25.55 -7.07
C THR A 91 11.00 24.71 -5.79
N ASN A 92 12.21 24.59 -5.23
CA ASN A 92 12.44 23.79 -4.03
C ASN A 92 11.82 24.44 -2.79
N SER A 93 11.94 25.76 -2.65
CA SER A 93 11.29 26.54 -1.60
C SER A 93 9.76 26.48 -1.74
N ALA A 94 9.23 26.61 -2.95
CA ALA A 94 7.80 26.49 -3.21
C ALA A 94 7.28 25.10 -2.82
N ARG A 95 7.95 24.02 -3.26
CA ARG A 95 7.62 22.64 -2.85
C ARG A 95 7.67 22.45 -1.34
N ARG A 96 8.65 23.04 -0.64
CA ARG A 96 8.74 22.96 0.83
C ARG A 96 7.54 23.64 1.51
N ILE A 97 7.13 24.82 1.03
CA ILE A 97 5.96 25.52 1.56
C ILE A 97 4.69 24.70 1.33
N THR A 98 4.51 24.18 0.12
CA THR A 98 3.38 23.30 -0.22
C THR A 98 3.38 22.03 0.62
N MET A 99 4.54 21.41 0.85
CA MET A 99 4.68 20.23 1.72
C MET A 99 4.26 20.50 3.17
N ILE A 100 4.60 21.67 3.72
CA ILE A 100 4.16 22.06 5.07
C ILE A 100 2.64 22.19 5.12
N GLU A 101 2.02 22.80 4.11
CA GLU A 101 0.57 22.94 4.05
C GLU A 101 -0.11 21.58 3.85
N LEU A 102 0.39 20.74 2.95
CA LEU A 102 -0.12 19.38 2.73
C LEU A 102 -0.04 18.55 4.02
N LYS A 103 1.08 18.60 4.73
CA LYS A 103 1.25 17.93 6.02
C LYS A 103 0.17 18.37 7.02
N ARG A 104 -0.10 19.67 7.13
CA ARG A 104 -1.17 20.20 8.00
C ARG A 104 -2.56 19.68 7.60
N VAL A 105 -2.86 19.67 6.30
CA VAL A 105 -4.17 19.20 5.81
C VAL A 105 -4.34 17.69 6.02
N ILE A 106 -3.27 16.91 5.87
CA ILE A 106 -3.25 15.46 6.12
C ILE A 106 -3.42 15.16 7.62
N GLU A 107 -2.71 15.86 8.49
CA GLU A 107 -2.81 15.70 9.94
C GLU A 107 -4.19 16.10 10.48
N ALA A 108 -4.82 17.12 9.89
CA ALA A 108 -6.16 17.57 10.27
C ALA A 108 -7.30 16.70 9.72
N ASN A 109 -6.99 15.74 8.85
CA ASN A 109 -7.99 14.93 8.18
C ASN A 109 -8.33 13.67 9.02
N PRO A 110 -9.61 13.49 9.43
CA PRO A 110 -10.00 12.39 10.32
C PRO A 110 -9.77 10.99 9.70
N ILE A 111 -9.74 10.87 8.37
CA ILE A 111 -9.52 9.57 7.67
C ILE A 111 -8.12 9.00 7.95
N PHE A 112 -7.16 9.86 8.28
CA PHE A 112 -5.77 9.50 8.56
C PHE A 112 -5.47 9.33 10.06
N HIS A 113 -6.44 9.54 10.96
CA HIS A 113 -6.25 9.28 12.39
C HIS A 113 -5.77 7.83 12.63
N GLY A 114 -4.66 7.71 13.37
CA GLY A 114 -4.04 6.42 13.69
C GLY A 114 -3.31 5.72 12.53
N LYS A 115 -3.26 6.32 11.32
CA LYS A 115 -2.60 5.72 10.14
C LYS A 115 -1.29 6.39 9.74
N LEU A 116 -0.98 7.56 10.32
CA LEU A 116 0.21 8.34 9.97
C LEU A 116 1.49 7.87 10.67
N ASN A 117 1.36 7.16 11.78
CA ASN A 117 2.50 6.67 12.54
C ASN A 117 2.72 5.19 12.24
N PHE A 118 3.94 4.85 11.82
CA PHE A 118 4.31 3.46 11.68
C PHE A 118 4.39 2.80 13.06
N PRO A 119 3.83 1.59 13.25
CA PRO A 119 3.91 0.90 14.52
C PRO A 119 5.37 0.58 14.87
N THR A 120 5.75 0.76 16.13
CA THR A 120 7.09 0.41 16.61
C THR A 120 7.24 -1.12 16.64
N MET A 121 7.88 -1.68 15.62
CA MET A 121 8.11 -3.13 15.50
C MET A 121 9.60 -3.42 15.41
N ASN A 122 10.04 -4.50 16.06
CA ASN A 122 11.40 -5.01 15.87
C ASN A 122 11.58 -5.44 14.40
N GLY A 123 12.71 -5.08 13.77
CA GLY A 123 12.96 -5.40 12.34
C GLY A 123 12.81 -6.89 11.99
N ASN A 124 13.10 -7.78 12.95
CA ASN A 124 13.02 -9.22 12.77
C ASN A 124 11.63 -9.80 13.14
N ARG A 125 10.59 -8.97 13.28
CA ARG A 125 9.28 -9.40 13.77
C ARG A 125 8.62 -10.42 12.84
N LEU A 126 8.63 -10.19 11.53
CA LEU A 126 8.06 -11.13 10.55
C LEU A 126 8.82 -12.47 10.57
N GLN A 127 10.14 -12.41 10.55
CA GLN A 127 10.99 -13.60 10.62
C GLN A 127 10.74 -14.41 11.91
N ARG A 128 10.58 -13.74 13.06
CA ARG A 128 10.21 -14.41 14.32
C ARG A 128 8.86 -15.11 14.24
N LEU A 129 7.85 -14.50 13.63
CA LEU A 129 6.52 -15.12 13.47
C LEU A 129 6.57 -16.35 12.56
N ILE A 130 7.33 -16.28 11.46
CA ILE A 130 7.56 -17.42 10.57
C ILE A 130 8.27 -18.55 11.33
N ASN A 131 9.34 -18.24 12.06
CA ASN A 131 10.09 -19.22 12.85
C ASN A 131 9.23 -19.86 13.94
N GLN A 132 8.36 -19.09 14.59
CA GLN A 132 7.41 -19.62 15.57
C GLN A 132 6.43 -20.61 14.92
N ARG A 133 5.83 -20.24 13.78
CA ARG A 133 4.94 -21.14 13.01
C ARG A 133 5.64 -22.45 12.64
N MET A 134 6.89 -22.37 12.18
CA MET A 134 7.69 -23.55 11.84
C MET A 134 8.01 -24.42 13.06
N SER A 135 8.34 -23.81 14.20
CA SER A 135 8.58 -24.54 15.46
C SER A 135 7.35 -25.29 15.96
N TYR A 136 6.17 -24.66 15.92
CA TYR A 136 4.91 -25.33 16.24
C TYR A 136 4.64 -26.49 15.29
N PHE A 137 4.78 -26.30 13.97
CA PHE A 137 4.60 -27.36 12.99
C PHE A 137 5.53 -28.56 13.23
N PHE A 138 6.80 -28.30 13.55
CA PHE A 138 7.76 -29.34 13.90
C PHE A 138 7.37 -30.10 15.18
N MET A 139 6.93 -29.39 16.22
CA MET A 139 6.46 -30.02 17.45
C MET A 139 5.22 -30.92 17.22
N PHE A 140 4.21 -30.44 16.49
CA PHE A 140 2.99 -31.21 16.22
C PHE A 140 3.24 -32.43 15.32
N SER A 141 4.22 -32.37 14.41
CA SER A 141 4.58 -33.51 13.56
C SER A 141 5.38 -34.60 14.29
N HIS A 142 6.10 -34.23 15.36
CA HIS A 142 6.83 -35.19 16.21
C HIS A 142 5.98 -35.82 17.32
N LEU A 143 4.85 -35.23 17.69
CA LEU A 143 3.85 -35.84 18.59
C LEU A 143 2.96 -36.82 17.79
N LYS A 144 3.46 -38.02 17.49
CA LYS A 144 2.59 -39.10 16.96
C LYS A 144 1.65 -39.59 18.08
N PRO A 145 0.33 -39.71 17.86
CA PRO A 145 -0.57 -40.26 18.86
C PRO A 145 -0.24 -41.74 19.08
N HIS A 146 0.04 -42.11 20.33
CA HIS A 146 0.07 -43.50 20.73
C HIS A 146 -1.31 -44.08 20.47
N ARG A 147 -1.41 -45.09 19.58
CA ARG A 147 -2.64 -45.87 19.38
C ARG A 147 -3.06 -46.46 20.72
N THR A 148 -4.12 -45.93 21.32
CA THR A 148 -4.97 -46.63 22.28
C THR A 148 -6.40 -46.09 22.14
N GLN A 149 -7.34 -47.01 22.31
CA GLN A 149 -8.74 -46.95 21.89
C GLN A 149 -9.56 -45.90 22.68
N LEU A 150 -10.37 -45.10 21.97
CA LEU A 150 -11.68 -44.45 22.26
C LEU A 150 -12.02 -43.92 23.70
N PRO A 151 -12.79 -42.81 23.89
CA PRO A 151 -14.00 -42.49 23.13
C PRO A 151 -14.14 -41.04 22.65
N VAL A 152 -15.15 -40.91 21.81
CA VAL A 152 -15.68 -39.71 21.17
C VAL A 152 -16.04 -38.62 22.19
N LEU A 153 -15.35 -37.48 22.10
CA LEU A 153 -15.95 -36.16 22.33
C LEU A 153 -15.60 -35.29 21.12
N VAL A 154 -16.50 -35.28 20.15
CA VAL A 154 -16.45 -34.36 19.00
C VAL A 154 -16.73 -32.95 19.50
N TYR A 155 -15.68 -32.21 19.85
CA TYR A 155 -15.74 -30.75 19.72
C TYR A 155 -15.60 -30.43 18.24
N ARG A 156 -16.76 -30.25 17.61
CA ARG A 156 -16.94 -29.78 16.24
C ARG A 156 -16.37 -28.37 16.11
N LEU A 157 -15.09 -28.26 15.80
CA LEU A 157 -14.52 -27.06 15.17
C LEU A 157 -14.01 -27.47 13.78
N ARG A 158 -14.55 -26.78 12.78
CA ARG A 158 -14.26 -26.95 11.35
C ARG A 158 -12.75 -27.10 11.11
N HIS A 159 -12.44 -28.13 10.32
CA HIS A 159 -11.12 -28.59 9.90
C HIS A 159 -10.09 -27.49 9.61
N PRO A 160 -8.80 -27.80 9.87
CA PRO A 160 -7.87 -27.96 8.76
C PRO A 160 -7.46 -29.43 8.68
N ARG A 161 -7.61 -30.04 7.50
CA ARG A 161 -7.13 -31.41 7.24
C ARG A 161 -5.60 -31.37 7.25
N SER A 162 -4.98 -31.64 8.40
CA SER A 162 -3.56 -32.01 8.48
C SER A 162 -3.45 -33.52 8.30
N LEU A 163 -3.24 -33.98 7.06
CA LEU A 163 -2.85 -35.37 6.83
C LEU A 163 -1.39 -35.56 7.27
N PRO A 164 -1.06 -36.59 8.08
CA PRO A 164 0.32 -36.94 8.37
C PRO A 164 1.03 -37.34 7.07
N LEU A 165 2.22 -36.79 6.81
CA LEU A 165 3.08 -37.13 5.67
C LEU A 165 3.50 -38.61 5.77
N PRO A 166 3.00 -39.51 4.90
CA PRO A 166 3.52 -40.87 4.80
C PRO A 166 4.80 -40.78 3.99
N THR A 167 5.95 -41.00 4.62
CA THR A 167 7.14 -41.39 3.85
C THR A 167 6.87 -42.76 3.24
N PRO A 168 7.15 -42.99 1.94
CA PRO A 168 7.15 -44.34 1.39
C PRO A 168 8.02 -45.21 2.30
N SER A 169 7.49 -46.37 2.73
CA SER A 169 8.13 -47.27 3.71
C SER A 169 9.54 -47.75 3.30
N TYR A 170 9.96 -47.45 2.07
CA TYR A 170 11.25 -47.81 1.50
C TYR A 170 12.37 -46.76 1.69
N VAL A 171 12.06 -45.50 2.04
CA VAL A 171 13.08 -44.43 2.06
C VAL A 171 13.36 -43.93 3.47
N LYS A 172 14.44 -44.44 4.09
CA LYS A 172 14.94 -43.95 5.38
C LYS A 172 15.86 -42.74 5.18
N VAL A 173 15.30 -41.52 5.18
CA VAL A 173 16.09 -40.29 5.29
C VAL A 173 16.26 -39.94 6.77
N LYS A 174 17.48 -40.06 7.32
CA LYS A 174 17.76 -39.74 8.73
C LYS A 174 17.85 -38.23 9.00
N LYS A 175 18.19 -37.43 7.99
CA LYS A 175 18.36 -35.97 8.11
C LYS A 175 18.02 -35.28 6.79
N ILE A 176 17.25 -34.21 6.87
CA ILE A 176 16.91 -33.33 5.74
C ILE A 176 17.92 -32.17 5.75
N SER A 177 18.62 -31.98 4.64
CA SER A 177 19.65 -30.95 4.48
C SER A 177 19.08 -29.64 3.95
N ARG A 178 18.02 -29.68 3.15
CA ARG A 178 17.41 -28.49 2.54
C ARG A 178 15.94 -28.74 2.25
N LEU A 179 15.11 -27.72 2.48
CA LEU A 179 13.69 -27.72 2.12
C LEU A 179 13.42 -26.51 1.22
N ILE A 180 12.72 -26.72 0.11
CA ILE A 180 12.39 -25.71 -0.89
C ILE A 180 10.88 -25.77 -1.15
N TYR A 181 10.23 -24.61 -1.19
CA TYR A 181 8.83 -24.49 -1.60
C TYR A 181 8.74 -24.19 -3.09
N TYR A 182 7.79 -24.80 -3.80
CA TYR A 182 7.49 -24.40 -5.17
C TYR A 182 6.89 -23.00 -5.17
N ASN A 183 7.32 -22.15 -6.11
CA ASN A 183 6.83 -20.77 -6.21
C ASN A 183 5.32 -20.70 -6.56
N SER A 184 4.75 -21.79 -7.08
CA SER A 184 3.31 -21.91 -7.31
C SER A 184 2.50 -22.19 -6.04
N GLY A 185 3.14 -22.59 -4.94
CA GLY A 185 2.47 -22.94 -3.68
C GLY A 185 1.93 -24.37 -3.63
N ASP A 186 2.02 -25.12 -4.73
CA ASP A 186 1.37 -26.45 -4.87
C ASP A 186 2.22 -27.62 -4.37
N GLY A 187 3.35 -27.36 -3.73
CA GLY A 187 4.16 -28.42 -3.15
C GLY A 187 5.47 -27.97 -2.54
N ASN A 188 6.20 -28.95 -1.99
CA ASN A 188 7.50 -28.74 -1.39
C ASN A 188 8.45 -29.89 -1.71
N LEU A 189 9.72 -29.54 -1.86
CA LEU A 189 10.82 -30.45 -2.17
C LEU A 189 11.82 -30.48 -1.01
N ALA A 190 12.08 -31.65 -0.46
CA ALA A 190 13.10 -31.87 0.56
C ALA A 190 14.29 -32.64 -0.02
N LEU A 191 15.50 -32.15 0.27
CA LEU A 191 16.76 -32.82 -0.02
C LEU A 191 17.25 -33.56 1.23
N GLY A 192 17.33 -34.88 1.16
CA GLY A 192 17.94 -35.71 2.17
C GLY A 192 19.46 -35.60 2.17
N SER A 193 20.08 -35.77 3.33
CA SER A 193 21.55 -35.81 3.46
C SER A 193 22.21 -36.99 2.75
N ASN A 194 21.42 -37.98 2.37
CA ASN A 194 21.80 -39.13 1.54
C ASN A 194 21.66 -38.85 0.03
N GLY A 195 21.38 -37.61 -0.38
CA GLY A 195 21.20 -37.22 -1.78
C GLY A 195 19.83 -37.61 -2.36
N VAL A 196 18.91 -38.13 -1.55
CA VAL A 196 17.55 -38.48 -2.01
C VAL A 196 16.66 -37.25 -1.97
N HIS A 197 15.97 -36.98 -3.07
CA HIS A 197 14.99 -35.90 -3.17
C HIS A 197 13.60 -36.46 -2.88
N LEU A 198 12.89 -35.84 -1.94
CA LEU A 198 11.51 -36.16 -1.64
C LEU A 198 10.63 -34.98 -2.07
N CYS A 199 9.75 -35.24 -3.03
CA CYS A 199 8.81 -34.26 -3.54
C CYS A 199 7.42 -34.56 -3.01
N TRP A 200 6.72 -33.54 -2.55
CA TRP A 200 5.30 -33.62 -2.22
C TRP A 200 4.56 -32.52 -2.96
N ASN A 201 3.59 -32.94 -3.75
CA ASN A 201 2.61 -32.06 -4.35
C ASN A 201 1.35 -32.12 -3.50
N TRP A 202 0.78 -30.96 -3.22
CA TRP A 202 -0.53 -30.85 -2.61
C TRP A 202 -1.58 -31.14 -3.70
N PRO A 203 -2.60 -31.97 -3.41
CA PRO A 203 -3.65 -32.22 -4.38
C PRO A 203 -4.37 -30.90 -4.66
N THR A 204 -4.53 -30.58 -5.93
CA THR A 204 -5.32 -29.43 -6.37
C THR A 204 -6.80 -29.85 -6.38
N GLU A 205 -7.76 -28.93 -6.27
CA GLU A 205 -9.20 -29.29 -6.24
C GLU A 205 -9.63 -30.15 -7.45
N ASP A 206 -8.94 -30.04 -8.58
CA ASP A 206 -9.15 -30.84 -9.79
C ASP A 206 -8.78 -32.33 -9.62
N ASP A 207 -7.78 -32.66 -8.78
CA ASP A 207 -7.31 -34.03 -8.56
C ASP A 207 -8.27 -34.84 -7.67
N LEU A 208 -9.04 -34.16 -6.81
CA LEU A 208 -9.98 -34.78 -5.87
C LEU A 208 -11.30 -35.23 -6.52
N ASN A 209 -11.59 -34.77 -7.74
CA ASN A 209 -12.79 -35.14 -8.50
C ASN A 209 -12.58 -36.33 -9.45
N GLN A 210 -11.35 -36.83 -9.59
CA GLN A 210 -11.03 -38.00 -10.43
C GLN A 210 -10.94 -39.32 -9.66
N SER A 211 -10.93 -39.31 -8.33
CA SER A 211 -10.88 -40.54 -7.52
C SER A 211 -12.25 -41.17 -7.22
N ASP A 212 -13.35 -40.52 -7.64
CA ASP A 212 -14.73 -41.02 -7.47
C ASP A 212 -15.35 -41.53 -8.80
N ARG A 213 -14.53 -42.04 -9.74
CA ARG A 213 -14.99 -42.81 -10.92
C ARG A 213 -14.35 -44.19 -10.98
#